data_AF-A0A818CEK8-F1
#
_entry.id   AF-A0A818CEK8-F1
#
_cell.length_a   1.000
_cell.length_b   1.000
_cell.length_c   1.000
_cell.angle_alpha   90.00
_cell.angle_beta   90.00
_cell.angle_gamma   90.00
#
_symmetry.space_group_name_H-M   'P 1'
#
loop_
_entity.id
_entity.type
_entity.pdbx_description
1 polymer ?
#
loop_
_entity_poly.entity_id
_entity_poly.type
_entity_poly.pdbx_seq_one_letter_code
_entity_poly.pdbx_strand_id
1 'polypeptide(L)'
;MEREQKEKEGESSKHAINIGTGTTNGTLFGYYSYNQLFKSSGSATLLIEDIPNEGPKSLREIARLQSITGGQGVLKCDCKGGCKTNRCKCKQTKVLCNSRCHHSGTCDNK
;
A
#
# COMPACT_ATOMS: atom_id res chain seq x y z
N MET A 1 -14.36 -8.75 40.94
CA MET A 1 -14.66 -9.27 39.58
C MET A 1 -16.17 -9.17 39.45
N GLU A 2 -16.83 -8.32 38.68
CA GLU A 2 -16.65 -7.89 37.29
C GLU A 2 -17.44 -6.58 37.07
N ARG A 3 -17.00 -5.43 37.63
CA ARG A 3 -17.72 -4.15 37.43
C ARG A 3 -16.79 -2.94 37.22
N GLU A 4 -15.61 -3.17 36.67
CA GLU A 4 -14.65 -2.10 36.29
C GLU A 4 -14.20 -2.19 34.83
N GLN A 5 -15.05 -2.74 33.96
CA GLN A 5 -14.80 -2.80 32.51
C GLN A 5 -16.04 -2.33 31.75
N LYS A 6 -16.44 -1.07 31.91
CA LYS A 6 -17.44 -0.47 31.01
C LYS A 6 -17.42 1.05 30.98
N GLU A 7 -16.25 1.67 30.93
CA GLU A 7 -16.16 3.14 30.82
C GLU A 7 -14.84 3.65 30.20
N LYS A 8 -14.24 2.88 29.28
CA LYS A 8 -13.02 3.29 28.55
C LYS A 8 -13.11 3.12 27.03
N GLU A 9 -14.27 3.42 26.45
CA GLU A 9 -14.43 3.48 24.98
C GLU A 9 -14.74 4.91 24.48
N GLY A 10 -14.64 5.91 25.35
CA GLY A 10 -15.13 7.27 25.10
C GLY A 10 -14.08 8.35 24.83
N GLU A 11 -12.81 8.03 24.56
CA GLU A 11 -11.77 9.07 24.49
C GLU A 11 -10.65 8.78 23.48
N SER A 12 -10.99 8.65 22.19
CA SER A 12 -9.99 8.71 21.11
C SER A 12 -10.60 9.16 19.78
N SER A 13 -11.34 10.26 19.77
CA SER A 13 -11.95 10.79 18.54
C SER A 13 -12.11 12.32 18.56
N LYS A 14 -11.01 13.07 18.68
CA LYS A 14 -11.05 14.54 18.61
C LYS A 14 -10.02 15.21 17.69
N HIS A 15 -9.18 14.46 16.98
CA HIS A 15 -8.09 15.06 16.18
C HIS A 15 -7.94 14.43 14.78
N ALA A 16 -9.03 13.96 14.19
CA ALA A 16 -9.04 13.36 12.88
C ALA A 16 -9.65 14.37 11.88
N ILE A 17 -8.82 15.27 11.34
CA ILE A 17 -9.27 16.22 10.32
C ILE A 17 -9.31 15.47 8.98
N ASN A 18 -10.46 15.48 8.31
CA ASN A 18 -10.61 14.92 6.96
C ASN A 18 -10.07 15.95 5.95
N ILE A 19 -8.75 16.01 5.81
CA ILE A 19 -8.06 16.83 4.81
C ILE A 19 -7.76 15.93 3.62
N GLY A 20 -8.46 16.17 2.50
CA GLY A 20 -8.08 15.59 1.21
C GLY A 20 -6.73 16.16 0.80
N THR A 21 -5.66 15.38 0.93
CA THR A 21 -4.33 15.79 0.46
C THR A 21 -4.17 15.41 -1.00
N GLY A 22 -3.91 16.41 -1.84
CA GLY A 22 -3.66 16.23 -3.26
C GLY A 22 -2.26 15.68 -3.52
N THR A 23 -2.17 14.72 -4.43
CA THR A 23 -0.91 14.23 -4.99
C THR A 23 -1.03 14.20 -6.51
N THR A 24 0.10 14.10 -7.20
CA THR A 24 0.13 13.91 -8.67
C THR A 24 -0.61 12.66 -9.16
N ASN A 25 -0.95 11.73 -8.26
CA ASN A 25 -1.64 10.48 -8.57
C ASN A 25 -3.11 10.45 -8.07
N GLY A 26 -3.61 11.56 -7.56
CA GLY A 26 -4.98 11.74 -7.07
C GLY A 26 -5.04 12.24 -5.63
N THR A 27 -6.26 12.23 -5.08
CA THR A 27 -6.53 12.70 -3.72
C THR A 27 -6.48 11.55 -2.72
N LEU A 28 -5.79 11.74 -1.59
CA LEU A 28 -5.75 10.73 -0.52
C LEU A 28 -7.05 10.71 0.30
N PHE A 29 -7.54 9.49 0.54
CA PHE A 29 -8.66 9.23 1.43
C PHE A 29 -8.19 8.76 2.80
N GLY A 30 -8.65 9.40 3.87
CA GLY A 30 -8.46 8.91 5.23
C GLY A 30 -8.31 10.00 6.29
N TYR A 31 -8.23 9.57 7.54
CA TYR A 31 -7.93 10.43 8.66
C TYR A 31 -6.44 10.39 8.96
N TYR A 32 -5.79 11.55 8.92
CA TYR A 32 -4.38 11.69 9.21
C TYR A 32 -4.20 12.64 10.39
N SER A 33 -3.29 12.28 11.29
CA SER A 33 -2.84 13.19 12.33
C SER A 33 -2.01 14.31 11.72
N TYR A 34 -2.03 15.48 12.37
CA TYR A 34 -1.25 16.65 11.93
C TYR A 34 0.23 16.34 11.66
N ASN A 35 0.85 15.55 12.55
CA ASN A 35 2.25 15.14 12.44
C ASN A 35 2.55 14.24 11.23
N GLN A 36 1.57 13.52 10.69
CA GLN A 36 1.74 12.70 9.47
C GLN A 36 1.76 13.57 8.22
N LEU A 37 0.98 14.67 8.21
CA LEU A 37 0.91 15.61 7.08
C LEU A 37 2.12 16.56 7.04
N PHE A 38 2.59 17.01 8.20
CA PHE A 38 3.73 17.92 8.27
C PHE A 38 5.05 17.28 7.78
N LYS A 39 5.20 15.96 7.95
CA LYS A 39 6.39 15.22 7.50
C LYS A 39 6.45 15.01 5.98
N SER A 40 5.34 15.13 5.25
CA SER A 40 5.31 14.98 3.80
C SER A 40 5.55 16.29 3.05
N SER A 41 5.71 17.41 3.76
CA SER A 41 5.95 18.76 3.20
C SER A 41 7.40 18.95 2.74
N GLY A 42 7.92 18.04 1.90
CA GLY A 42 9.22 18.19 1.25
C GLY A 42 9.10 19.05 0.00
N SER A 43 9.51 20.32 0.09
CA SER A 43 9.91 21.31 -0.95
C SER A 43 9.14 21.47 -2.28
N ALA A 44 8.13 20.67 -2.61
CA ALA A 44 7.37 20.79 -3.86
C ALA A 44 5.94 21.22 -3.57
N THR A 45 5.59 22.43 -4.00
CA THR A 45 4.20 22.91 -4.04
C THR A 45 3.52 22.34 -5.28
N LEU A 46 2.44 21.59 -5.10
CA LEU A 46 1.58 21.16 -6.21
C LEU A 46 0.58 22.27 -6.55
N LEU A 47 0.33 22.50 -7.83
CA LEU A 47 -0.81 23.30 -8.26
C LEU A 47 -2.08 22.45 -8.21
N ILE A 48 -3.24 23.10 -8.08
CA ILE A 48 -4.53 22.41 -8.08
C ILE A 48 -4.74 21.63 -9.38
N GLU A 49 -4.22 22.15 -10.48
CA GLU A 49 -4.26 21.54 -11.82
C GLU A 49 -3.45 20.24 -11.91
N ASP A 50 -2.44 20.07 -11.06
CA ASP A 50 -1.59 18.87 -11.01
C ASP A 50 -2.26 17.71 -10.27
N ILE A 51 -3.42 17.95 -9.66
CA ILE A 51 -4.17 16.93 -8.92
C ILE A 51 -5.21 16.34 -9.87
N PRO A 52 -5.08 15.06 -10.27
CA PRO A 52 -6.08 14.41 -11.09
C PRO A 52 -7.46 14.48 -10.42
N ASN A 53 -8.50 14.84 -11.20
CA ASN A 53 -9.90 14.74 -10.78
C ASN A 53 -10.37 13.27 -10.87
N GLU A 54 -9.60 12.40 -10.23
CA GLU A 54 -9.90 11.01 -10.02
C GLU A 54 -10.35 10.88 -8.57
N GLY A 55 -11.38 10.09 -8.32
CA GLY A 55 -11.93 9.92 -6.97
C GLY A 55 -10.88 9.53 -5.92
N PRO A 56 -11.21 9.68 -4.63
CA PRO A 56 -10.30 9.40 -3.52
C PRO A 56 -9.61 8.03 -3.63
N LYS A 57 -8.28 7.99 -3.47
CA LYS A 57 -7.47 6.76 -3.44
C LYS A 57 -6.90 6.49 -2.06
N SER A 58 -6.64 5.21 -1.77
CA SER A 58 -5.99 4.83 -0.51
C SER A 58 -4.50 5.17 -0.52
N LEU A 59 -3.89 5.38 0.66
CA LEU A 59 -2.43 5.55 0.80
C LEU A 59 -1.64 4.46 0.07
N ARG A 60 -2.09 3.21 0.21
CA ARG A 60 -1.43 2.06 -0.41
C ARG A 60 -1.41 2.18 -1.93
N GLU A 61 -2.50 2.65 -2.52
CA GLU A 61 -2.62 2.81 -3.96
C GLU A 61 -1.76 3.96 -4.48
N ILE A 62 -1.79 5.11 -3.80
CA ILE A 62 -0.93 6.25 -4.17
C ILE A 62 0.55 5.88 -4.02
N ALA A 63 0.94 5.22 -2.92
CA ALA A 63 2.31 4.74 -2.75
C ALA A 63 2.71 3.73 -3.84
N ARG A 64 1.77 2.91 -4.32
CA ARG A 64 2.01 2.00 -5.45
C ARG A 64 2.28 2.75 -6.75
N LEU A 65 1.48 3.79 -7.04
CA LEU A 65 1.61 4.61 -8.24
C LEU A 65 2.87 5.49 -8.21
N GLN A 66 3.26 5.99 -7.04
CA GLN A 66 4.49 6.77 -6.84
C GLN A 66 5.76 5.90 -6.86
N SER A 67 5.63 4.60 -6.62
CA SER A 67 6.78 3.70 -6.61
C SER A 67 7.25 3.42 -8.03
N ILE A 68 8.52 3.74 -8.32
CA ILE A 68 9.20 3.41 -9.58
C ILE A 68 9.10 1.89 -9.88
N THR A 69 9.05 1.06 -8.84
CA THR A 69 8.99 -0.41 -8.95
C THR A 69 7.59 -0.98 -8.73
N GLY A 70 6.53 -0.16 -8.73
CA GLY A 70 5.15 -0.63 -8.61
C GLY A 70 4.72 -1.12 -7.22
N GLY A 71 5.42 -0.69 -6.15
CA GLY A 71 4.96 -0.67 -4.75
C GLY A 71 4.78 -2.01 -4.02
N GLN A 72 4.71 -3.13 -4.72
CA GLN A 72 4.73 -4.45 -4.10
C GLN A 72 6.17 -4.95 -4.17
N GLY A 73 6.83 -5.01 -3.01
CA GLY A 73 8.19 -5.57 -2.90
C GLY A 73 8.32 -6.92 -3.59
N VAL A 74 9.56 -7.35 -3.86
CA VAL A 74 9.94 -8.51 -4.69
C VAL A 74 8.84 -9.56 -4.82
N LEU A 75 8.30 -9.68 -6.03
CA LEU A 75 7.26 -10.65 -6.36
C LEU A 75 7.73 -12.07 -5.98
N LYS A 76 7.01 -12.69 -5.05
CA LYS A 76 7.24 -14.07 -4.58
C LYS A 76 5.97 -14.90 -4.76
N CYS A 77 6.12 -16.09 -5.32
CA CYS A 77 5.06 -17.09 -5.28
C CYS A 77 5.14 -17.95 -4.01
N ASP A 78 4.01 -18.53 -3.62
CA ASP A 78 3.92 -19.44 -2.47
C ASP A 78 3.84 -20.91 -2.91
N CYS A 79 4.24 -21.20 -4.15
CA CYS A 79 4.29 -22.54 -4.69
C CYS A 79 5.35 -23.37 -3.97
N LYS A 80 5.09 -24.66 -3.75
CA LYS A 80 6.09 -25.59 -3.19
C LYS A 80 7.10 -26.10 -4.23
N GLY A 81 6.78 -25.99 -5.52
CA GLY A 81 7.61 -26.38 -6.65
C GLY A 81 6.79 -26.48 -7.95
N GLY A 82 7.44 -26.75 -9.07
CA GLY A 82 6.78 -27.12 -10.33
C GLY A 82 5.84 -26.08 -10.95
N CYS A 83 6.24 -24.79 -10.97
CA CYS A 83 5.42 -23.64 -11.41
C CYS A 83 5.00 -23.66 -12.91
N LYS A 84 4.27 -24.69 -13.34
CA LYS A 84 3.89 -24.90 -14.74
C LYS A 84 2.66 -24.11 -15.15
N THR A 85 1.73 -23.88 -14.22
CA THR A 85 0.41 -23.29 -14.50
C THR A 85 0.28 -21.87 -13.93
N ASN A 86 -0.75 -21.15 -14.36
CA ASN A 86 -1.11 -19.81 -13.87
C ASN A 86 -1.59 -19.80 -12.41
N ARG A 87 -1.55 -20.94 -11.69
CA ARG A 87 -1.67 -20.96 -10.22
C ARG A 87 -0.44 -20.35 -9.55
N CYS A 88 0.71 -20.32 -10.24
CA CYS A 88 1.87 -19.57 -9.79
C CYS A 88 1.66 -18.08 -10.09
N LYS A 89 1.73 -17.24 -9.05
CA LYS A 89 1.63 -15.77 -9.17
C LYS A 89 2.67 -15.21 -10.14
N CYS A 90 3.92 -15.67 -10.06
CA CYS A 90 5.00 -15.23 -10.95
C CYS A 90 4.64 -15.52 -12.41
N LYS A 91 4.24 -16.76 -12.73
CA LYS A 91 3.86 -17.15 -14.09
C LYS A 91 2.62 -16.41 -14.59
N GLN A 92 1.63 -16.22 -13.73
CA GLN A 92 0.41 -15.45 -14.05
C GLN A 92 0.75 -14.00 -14.46
N THR A 93 1.70 -13.38 -13.76
CA THR A 93 2.22 -12.04 -14.09
C THR A 93 3.30 -12.04 -15.18
N LYS A 94 3.56 -13.19 -15.82
CA LYS A 94 4.61 -13.38 -16.84
C LYS A 94 6.03 -13.06 -16.35
N VAL A 95 6.32 -13.33 -15.08
CA VAL A 95 7.62 -13.15 -14.42
C VAL A 95 8.21 -14.53 -14.04
N LEU A 96 9.53 -14.68 -14.18
CA LEU A 96 10.24 -15.87 -13.73
C LEU A 96 10.41 -15.90 -12.21
N CYS A 97 10.34 -17.09 -11.63
CA CYS A 97 10.59 -17.32 -10.21
C CYS A 97 12.07 -17.12 -9.91
N ASN A 98 12.39 -16.27 -8.95
CA ASN A 98 13.74 -16.08 -8.45
C ASN A 98 14.03 -16.95 -7.21
N SER A 99 15.23 -16.83 -6.65
CA SER A 99 15.67 -17.57 -5.46
C SER A 99 14.82 -17.31 -4.20
N ARG A 100 14.05 -16.21 -4.14
CA ARG A 100 13.11 -15.95 -3.04
C ARG A 100 11.82 -16.75 -3.14
N CYS A 101 11.46 -17.23 -4.33
CA CYS A 101 10.33 -18.15 -4.51
C CYS A 101 10.70 -19.55 -4.04
N HIS A 102 11.85 -20.05 -4.52
CA HIS A 102 12.35 -21.38 -4.21
C HIS A 102 13.86 -21.27 -3.94
N HIS A 103 14.28 -21.62 -2.72
CA HIS A 103 15.70 -21.56 -2.35
C HIS A 103 16.53 -22.59 -3.14
N SER A 104 16.14 -23.87 -3.06
CA SER A 104 16.88 -25.00 -3.66
C SER A 104 15.99 -26.00 -4.40
N GLY A 105 14.68 -25.73 -4.50
CA GLY A 105 13.73 -26.63 -5.16
C GLY A 105 13.78 -26.53 -6.69
N THR A 106 13.43 -27.62 -7.37
CA THR A 106 13.23 -27.63 -8.82
C THR A 106 11.96 -26.83 -9.17
N CYS A 107 12.12 -25.85 -10.07
CA CYS A 107 11.04 -24.99 -10.53
C CYS A 107 11.10 -24.89 -12.05
N ASP A 108 9.98 -25.15 -12.71
CA ASP A 108 9.87 -25.10 -14.17
C ASP A 108 9.71 -23.67 -14.72
N ASN A 109 9.52 -22.68 -13.85
CA ASN A 109 9.36 -21.27 -14.21
C ASN A 109 10.50 -20.45 -13.59
N LYS A 110 11.74 -20.89 -13.77
CA LYS A 110 12.93 -20.22 -13.23
C LYS A 110 13.63 -19.40 -14.30
#